data_AF-A0A971GMJ5-F1
#
_entry.id   AF-A0A971GMJ5-F1
#
_cell.length_a   1.000
_cell.length_b   1.000
_cell.length_c   1.000
_cell.angle_alpha   90.00
_cell.angle_beta   90.00
_cell.angle_gamma   90.00
#
_symmetry.space_group_name_H-M   'P 1'
#
loop_
_entity.id
_entity.type
_entity.pdbx_description
1 polymer ?
#
loop_
_entity_poly.entity_id
_entity_poly.type
_entity_poly.pdbx_seq_one_letter_code
_entity_poly.pdbx_strand_id
1 'polypeptide(L)'
;MIILNVLFRSTSYDVESYISPSAEKISYDDVKDYLKKIDFSRIKESGYLTSGKTVNKHTIRFFKYIQNMFRDKSYDEHIAAVKEYFMSVMDPEDAKELIGYYKKFLEYENEAASLISSTGKLETADDYLQLLSKIKKMQIRYFGIDDAETLFGAEIKAQEYPVRRGAVIYDKNLYGKDKEAQIAELNRDMWGDQATEIENSRKPYIKYQDKLSIYDKDLQEMDEASRSEKIREFREGIFPPDVVERLDKVDKILAAESEQNRAYKSGFEKITGDTSLNETEKQQKIIELQNSIYGDQAESIRQIEDIEKGKRELLDEYSK
;
A
#
# COMPACT_ATOMS: atom_id res chain seq x y z
N MET A 1 1.45 -11.48 -4.30
CA MET A 1 1.36 -10.27 -3.43
C MET A 1 0.40 -9.33 -4.13
N ILE A 2 -0.86 -9.32 -3.72
CA ILE A 2 -1.87 -8.41 -4.28
C ILE A 2 -1.79 -7.14 -3.42
N ILE A 3 -1.32 -6.05 -4.01
CA ILE A 3 -1.38 -4.72 -3.40
C ILE A 3 -2.77 -4.18 -3.74
N LEU A 4 -3.69 -4.18 -2.77
CA LEU A 4 -5.04 -3.67 -2.92
C LEU A 4 -5.07 -2.21 -2.43
N ASN A 5 -5.27 -1.27 -3.36
CA ASN A 5 -5.69 0.09 -3.06
C ASN A 5 -7.20 0.09 -2.82
N VAL A 6 -7.62 0.14 -1.55
CA VAL A 6 -9.06 0.21 -1.16
C VAL A 6 -9.36 1.61 -0.64
N LEU A 7 -10.45 2.19 -1.12
CA LEU A 7 -10.98 3.50 -0.69
C LEU A 7 -11.85 3.29 0.55
N PHE A 8 -11.40 3.75 1.72
CA PHE A 8 -12.07 3.47 2.98
C PHE A 8 -13.32 4.35 3.22
N ARG A 9 -14.47 3.70 3.48
CA ARG A 9 -15.64 4.29 4.16
C ARG A 9 -15.90 3.49 5.44
N SER A 10 -16.15 4.18 6.56
CA SER A 10 -16.45 3.55 7.86
C SER A 10 -17.94 3.22 7.96
N THR A 11 -18.27 1.94 8.17
CA THR A 11 -19.54 1.52 8.76
C THR A 11 -19.25 0.45 9.80
N SER A 12 -19.78 0.64 11.00
CA SER A 12 -19.51 -0.16 12.20
C SER A 12 -20.27 -1.49 12.19
N TYR A 13 -19.55 -2.60 12.23
CA TYR A 13 -20.04 -3.93 12.66
C TYR A 13 -18.94 -4.69 13.42
N ASP A 14 -19.35 -5.57 14.33
CA ASP A 14 -18.54 -6.27 15.35
C ASP A 14 -17.35 -7.08 14.82
N VAL A 15 -16.19 -6.43 14.71
CA VAL A 15 -14.87 -7.08 14.81
C VAL A 15 -14.13 -6.46 16.00
N GLU A 16 -14.74 -6.54 17.19
CA GLU A 16 -14.22 -5.90 18.42
C GLU A 16 -12.86 -6.47 18.87
N SER A 17 -12.45 -7.65 18.40
CA SER A 17 -11.14 -8.26 18.72
C SER A 17 -10.18 -8.34 17.53
N TYR A 18 -8.89 -8.28 17.80
CA TYR A 18 -7.84 -8.57 16.82
C TYR A 18 -7.95 -9.99 16.26
N ILE A 19 -7.75 -10.16 14.96
CA ILE A 19 -7.82 -11.45 14.25
C ILE A 19 -6.48 -12.18 14.36
N SER A 20 -5.39 -11.41 14.27
CA SER A 20 -4.03 -11.89 14.45
C SER A 20 -3.72 -12.24 15.90
N PRO A 21 -2.75 -13.13 16.15
CA PRO A 21 -2.28 -13.41 17.49
C PRO A 21 -1.68 -12.17 18.18
N SER A 22 -1.75 -12.17 19.51
CA SER A 22 -1.17 -11.12 20.36
C SER A 22 0.31 -10.90 20.09
N ALA A 23 0.84 -9.75 20.54
CA ALA A 23 2.27 -9.44 20.47
C ALA A 23 3.17 -10.48 21.14
N GLU A 24 2.68 -11.13 22.21
CA GLU A 24 3.41 -12.20 22.92
C GLU A 24 3.59 -13.46 22.06
N LYS A 25 2.63 -13.75 21.16
CA LYS A 25 2.66 -14.94 20.30
C LYS A 25 3.37 -14.68 18.98
N ILE A 26 3.14 -13.52 18.37
CA ILE A 26 3.72 -13.14 17.08
C ILE A 26 4.30 -11.74 17.22
N SER A 27 5.63 -11.67 17.21
CA SER A 27 6.39 -10.44 17.34
C SER A 27 6.45 -9.66 16.02
N TYR A 28 6.92 -8.42 16.08
CA TYR A 28 7.25 -7.67 14.88
C TYR A 28 8.37 -8.32 14.05
N ASP A 29 9.32 -8.98 14.70
CA ASP A 29 10.40 -9.68 14.01
C ASP A 29 9.90 -10.91 13.26
N ASP A 30 8.88 -11.60 13.75
CA ASP A 30 8.23 -12.70 13.02
C ASP A 30 7.55 -12.20 11.74
N VAL A 31 6.93 -11.01 11.80
CA VAL A 31 6.34 -10.37 10.62
C VAL A 31 7.41 -9.91 9.64
N LYS A 32 8.50 -9.30 10.12
CA LYS A 32 9.66 -8.95 9.27
C LYS A 32 10.23 -10.18 8.59
N ASP A 33 10.38 -11.28 9.33
CA ASP A 33 10.89 -12.54 8.82
C ASP A 33 9.96 -13.17 7.78
N TYR A 34 8.64 -13.14 8.01
CA TYR A 34 7.64 -13.54 7.03
C TYR A 34 7.78 -12.75 5.71
N LEU A 35 7.99 -11.43 5.79
CA LEU A 35 8.10 -10.55 4.61
C LEU A 35 9.46 -10.66 3.89
N LYS A 36 10.51 -11.19 4.52
CA LYS A 36 11.82 -11.39 3.88
C LYS A 36 11.70 -12.39 2.75
N LYS A 37 12.39 -12.15 1.63
CA LYS A 37 12.60 -13.17 0.60
C LYS A 37 13.50 -14.29 1.16
N ILE A 38 13.05 -15.53 1.06
CA ILE A 38 13.82 -16.73 1.43
C ILE A 38 14.09 -17.52 0.16
N ASP A 39 15.31 -18.05 0.07
CA ASP A 39 15.71 -19.00 -0.96
C ASP A 39 15.61 -20.42 -0.41
N PHE A 40 14.64 -21.18 -0.91
CA PHE A 40 14.43 -22.58 -0.53
C PHE A 40 15.20 -23.56 -1.43
N SER A 41 15.98 -23.10 -2.41
CA SER A 41 16.77 -23.97 -3.28
C SER A 41 17.85 -24.76 -2.53
N ARG A 42 18.32 -24.24 -1.39
CA ARG A 42 19.32 -24.84 -0.51
C ARG A 42 18.74 -25.33 0.82
N ILE A 43 17.54 -25.91 0.78
CA ILE A 43 16.78 -26.24 1.99
C ILE A 43 17.56 -27.11 2.99
N LYS A 44 18.36 -28.08 2.51
CA LYS A 44 19.23 -28.95 3.32
C LYS A 44 20.25 -28.20 4.17
N GLU A 45 20.77 -27.09 3.67
CA GLU A 45 21.82 -26.29 4.30
C GLU A 45 21.25 -25.17 5.19
N SER A 46 19.96 -24.88 5.02
CA SER A 46 19.35 -23.65 5.53
C SER A 46 18.84 -23.72 6.97
N GLY A 47 18.58 -24.93 7.48
CA GLY A 47 17.94 -25.12 8.79
C GLY A 47 16.48 -24.64 8.88
N TYR A 48 15.87 -24.19 7.78
CA TYR A 48 14.52 -23.60 7.81
C TYR A 48 13.40 -24.61 8.12
N LEU A 49 13.64 -25.91 7.94
CA LEU A 49 12.63 -26.97 8.15
C LEU A 49 12.97 -27.94 9.29
N THR A 50 13.97 -27.63 10.13
CA THR A 50 14.43 -28.56 11.17
C THR A 50 14.40 -27.90 12.55
N SER A 51 13.55 -28.40 13.46
CA SER A 51 13.70 -28.23 14.93
C SER A 51 12.60 -28.95 15.72
N GLY A 52 12.56 -30.29 15.72
CA GLY A 52 11.77 -31.08 16.69
C GLY A 52 10.25 -30.86 16.71
N LYS A 53 9.73 -30.04 15.77
CA LYS A 53 8.33 -29.78 15.47
C LYS A 53 8.14 -29.94 13.98
N THR A 54 7.05 -30.58 13.59
CA THR A 54 6.72 -30.89 12.20
C THR A 54 6.53 -29.66 11.33
N VAL A 55 6.01 -28.58 11.92
CA VAL A 55 5.75 -27.32 11.22
C VAL A 55 6.33 -26.13 11.96
N ASN A 56 6.67 -25.09 11.20
CA ASN A 56 7.18 -23.83 11.71
C ASN A 56 6.76 -22.65 10.80
N LYS A 57 7.20 -21.44 11.16
CA LYS A 57 6.88 -20.19 10.44
C LYS A 57 7.31 -20.14 8.96
N HIS A 58 8.20 -21.03 8.52
CA HIS A 58 8.65 -21.12 7.12
C HIS A 58 7.88 -22.15 6.30
N THR A 59 7.11 -23.05 6.94
CA THR A 59 6.47 -24.20 6.29
C THR A 59 5.54 -23.80 5.15
N ILE A 60 4.64 -22.81 5.32
CA ILE A 60 3.72 -22.38 4.24
C ILE A 60 4.47 -21.82 3.04
N ARG A 61 5.54 -21.06 3.28
CA ARG A 61 6.35 -20.47 2.22
C ARG A 61 7.15 -21.52 1.48
N PHE A 62 7.62 -22.54 2.19
CA PHE A 62 8.21 -23.73 1.58
C PHE A 62 7.17 -24.49 0.74
N PHE A 63 5.94 -24.68 1.23
CA PHE A 63 4.86 -25.30 0.46
C PHE A 63 4.56 -24.53 -0.84
N LYS A 64 4.53 -23.20 -0.79
CA LYS A 64 4.39 -22.34 -1.98
C LYS A 64 5.54 -22.52 -2.98
N TYR A 65 6.77 -22.63 -2.48
CA TYR A 65 7.93 -22.92 -3.31
C TYR A 65 7.80 -24.27 -4.03
N ILE A 66 7.35 -25.29 -3.31
CA ILE A 66 7.13 -26.66 -3.82
C ILE A 66 6.00 -26.72 -4.85
N GLN A 67 4.88 -26.03 -4.59
CA GLN A 67 3.79 -25.86 -5.55
C GLN A 67 4.32 -25.31 -6.88
N ASN A 68 5.13 -24.25 -6.82
CA ASN A 68 5.69 -23.63 -8.01
C ASN A 68 6.73 -24.52 -8.71
N MET A 69 7.55 -25.27 -7.96
CA MET A 69 8.54 -26.20 -8.50
C MET A 69 7.88 -27.29 -9.36
N PHE A 70 6.70 -27.77 -8.96
CA PHE A 70 5.99 -28.87 -9.62
C PHE A 70 4.65 -28.44 -10.25
N ARG A 71 4.55 -27.17 -10.67
CA ARG A 71 3.29 -26.56 -11.14
C ARG A 71 2.71 -27.18 -12.42
N ASP A 72 3.57 -27.74 -13.26
CA ASP A 72 3.19 -28.26 -14.58
C ASP A 72 2.76 -29.75 -14.54
N LYS A 73 2.66 -30.33 -13.34
CA LYS A 73 2.25 -31.73 -13.11
C LYS A 73 0.75 -31.84 -12.84
N SER A 74 0.15 -32.96 -13.21
CA SER A 74 -1.19 -33.32 -12.72
C SER A 74 -1.19 -33.51 -11.20
N TYR A 75 -2.36 -33.52 -10.55
CA TYR A 75 -2.44 -33.62 -9.08
C TYR A 75 -1.71 -34.85 -8.52
N ASP A 76 -1.92 -36.04 -9.09
CA ASP A 76 -1.29 -37.27 -8.61
C ASP A 76 0.22 -37.27 -8.83
N GLU A 77 0.67 -36.85 -10.02
CA GLU A 77 2.10 -36.70 -10.34
C GLU A 77 2.77 -35.64 -9.46
N HIS A 78 2.05 -34.57 -9.15
CA HIS A 78 2.50 -33.50 -8.26
C HIS A 78 2.75 -34.06 -6.86
N ILE A 79 1.75 -34.73 -6.26
CA ILE A 79 1.88 -35.31 -4.93
C ILE A 79 3.02 -36.34 -4.87
N ALA A 80 3.15 -37.18 -5.90
CA ALA A 80 4.25 -38.15 -5.98
C ALA A 80 5.63 -37.45 -6.01
N ALA A 81 5.78 -36.42 -6.85
CA ALA A 81 7.04 -35.66 -6.97
C ALA A 81 7.38 -34.90 -5.67
N VAL A 82 6.38 -34.32 -4.99
CA VAL A 82 6.59 -33.65 -3.70
C VAL A 82 7.05 -34.63 -2.64
N LYS A 83 6.42 -35.81 -2.57
CA LYS A 83 6.81 -36.86 -1.63
C LYS A 83 8.26 -37.31 -1.86
N GLU A 84 8.63 -37.56 -3.11
CA GLU A 84 10.00 -37.92 -3.48
C GLU A 84 10.99 -36.82 -3.11
N TYR A 85 10.65 -35.56 -3.40
CA TYR A 85 11.49 -34.42 -3.04
C TYR A 85 11.67 -34.30 -1.53
N PHE A 86 10.61 -34.38 -0.72
CA PHE A 86 10.70 -34.35 0.73
C PHE A 86 11.61 -35.46 1.25
N MET A 87 11.41 -36.71 0.82
CA MET A 87 12.27 -37.84 1.19
C MET A 87 13.73 -37.65 0.79
N SER A 88 14.03 -36.84 -0.24
CA SER A 88 15.40 -36.55 -0.65
C SER A 88 16.08 -35.47 0.19
N VAL A 89 15.32 -34.62 0.90
CA VAL A 89 15.83 -33.42 1.61
C VAL A 89 15.67 -33.42 3.12
N MET A 90 14.88 -34.34 3.69
CA MET A 90 14.68 -34.48 5.14
C MET A 90 14.56 -35.95 5.54
N ASP A 91 14.54 -36.21 6.85
CA ASP A 91 14.38 -37.57 7.38
C ASP A 91 13.03 -38.20 6.95
N PRO A 92 12.96 -39.53 6.73
CA PRO A 92 11.75 -40.17 6.20
C PRO A 92 10.48 -39.97 7.02
N GLU A 93 10.60 -39.88 8.35
CA GLU A 93 9.44 -39.66 9.23
C GLU A 93 8.94 -38.22 9.11
N ASP A 94 9.84 -37.23 9.18
CA ASP A 94 9.52 -35.82 8.95
C ASP A 94 8.91 -35.62 7.56
N ALA A 95 9.45 -36.27 6.54
CA ALA A 95 8.92 -36.21 5.17
C ALA A 95 7.49 -36.76 5.09
N LYS A 96 7.21 -37.87 5.78
CA LYS A 96 5.90 -38.53 5.81
C LYS A 96 4.88 -37.70 6.60
N GLU A 97 5.30 -37.01 7.63
CA GLU A 97 4.42 -36.13 8.38
C GLU A 97 4.13 -34.84 7.60
N LEU A 98 5.18 -34.23 7.02
CA LEU A 98 5.08 -32.98 6.27
C LEU A 98 4.26 -33.13 4.99
N ILE A 99 4.30 -34.29 4.31
CA ILE A 99 3.40 -34.55 3.16
C ILE A 99 1.92 -34.57 3.59
N GLY A 100 1.63 -34.97 4.83
CA GLY A 100 0.28 -34.89 5.41
C GLY A 100 -0.18 -33.44 5.55
N TYR A 101 0.67 -32.57 6.10
CA TYR A 101 0.42 -31.12 6.17
C TYR A 101 0.28 -30.47 4.80
N TYR A 102 1.11 -30.89 3.84
CA TYR A 102 1.06 -30.36 2.48
C TYR A 102 -0.28 -30.65 1.81
N LYS A 103 -0.80 -31.88 1.94
CA LYS A 103 -2.13 -32.23 1.40
C LYS A 103 -3.25 -31.40 2.04
N LYS A 104 -3.26 -31.27 3.37
CA LYS A 104 -4.21 -30.40 4.09
C LYS A 104 -4.12 -28.95 3.60
N PHE A 105 -2.91 -28.48 3.34
CA PHE A 105 -2.67 -27.15 2.79
C PHE A 105 -3.29 -26.98 1.41
N LEU A 106 -3.12 -27.93 0.49
CA LEU A 106 -3.77 -27.86 -0.84
C LEU A 106 -5.29 -27.79 -0.75
N GLU A 107 -5.90 -28.57 0.14
CA GLU A 107 -7.36 -28.52 0.39
C GLU A 107 -7.79 -27.15 0.93
N TYR A 108 -7.08 -26.64 1.95
CA TYR A 108 -7.29 -25.29 2.48
C TYR A 108 -7.19 -24.22 1.39
N GLU A 109 -6.20 -24.29 0.51
CA GLU A 109 -6.00 -23.29 -0.54
C GLU A 109 -7.15 -23.28 -1.55
N ASN A 110 -7.64 -24.45 -1.94
CA ASN A 110 -8.77 -24.57 -2.84
C ASN A 110 -10.05 -23.99 -2.23
N GLU A 111 -10.32 -24.27 -0.95
CA GLU A 111 -11.46 -23.69 -0.25
C GLU A 111 -11.29 -22.18 -0.07
N ALA A 112 -10.09 -21.72 0.30
CA ALA A 112 -9.79 -20.29 0.51
C ALA A 112 -9.92 -19.51 -0.81
N ALA A 113 -9.45 -20.06 -1.93
CA ALA A 113 -9.63 -19.49 -3.25
C ALA A 113 -11.11 -19.38 -3.64
N SER A 114 -11.91 -20.39 -3.29
CA SER A 114 -13.35 -20.40 -3.53
C SER A 114 -14.08 -19.35 -2.67
N LEU A 115 -13.69 -19.21 -1.40
CA LEU A 115 -14.20 -18.16 -0.52
C LEU A 115 -13.86 -16.77 -1.07
N ILE A 116 -12.60 -16.52 -1.42
CA ILE A 116 -12.16 -15.22 -1.94
C ILE A 116 -12.91 -14.89 -3.24
N SER A 117 -13.05 -15.85 -4.15
CA SER A 117 -13.74 -15.64 -5.43
C SER A 117 -15.24 -15.36 -5.27
N SER A 118 -15.87 -15.91 -4.22
CA SER A 118 -17.30 -15.70 -3.94
C SER A 118 -17.60 -14.50 -3.03
N THR A 119 -16.60 -13.91 -2.38
CA THR A 119 -16.78 -12.78 -1.45
C THR A 119 -17.17 -11.48 -2.16
N GLY A 120 -16.94 -11.38 -3.47
CA GLY A 120 -17.25 -10.17 -4.24
C GLY A 120 -16.24 -9.05 -3.99
N LYS A 121 -16.63 -7.81 -4.30
CA LYS A 121 -15.76 -6.64 -4.17
C LYS A 121 -15.68 -6.19 -2.71
N LEU A 122 -14.46 -6.01 -2.22
CA LEU A 122 -14.19 -5.43 -0.90
C LEU A 122 -14.09 -3.91 -1.04
N GLU A 123 -14.98 -3.16 -0.41
CA GLU A 123 -15.02 -1.70 -0.52
C GLU A 123 -14.54 -1.00 0.76
N THR A 124 -14.64 -1.65 1.90
CA THR A 124 -14.31 -1.07 3.20
C THR A 124 -13.23 -1.88 3.94
N ALA A 125 -12.65 -1.27 4.97
CA ALA A 125 -11.78 -1.99 5.90
C ALA A 125 -12.52 -3.14 6.59
N ASP A 126 -13.79 -2.93 6.92
CA ASP A 126 -14.62 -3.94 7.58
C ASP A 126 -14.84 -5.16 6.69
N ASP A 127 -15.16 -4.97 5.41
CA ASP A 127 -15.29 -6.07 4.44
C ASP A 127 -14.03 -6.95 4.41
N TYR A 128 -12.86 -6.29 4.40
CA TYR A 128 -11.58 -6.97 4.39
C TYR A 128 -11.33 -7.74 5.69
N LEU A 129 -11.57 -7.11 6.85
CA LEU A 129 -11.39 -7.74 8.16
C LEU A 129 -12.35 -8.94 8.34
N GLN A 130 -13.58 -8.86 7.83
CA GLN A 130 -14.52 -9.97 7.84
C GLN A 130 -14.02 -11.15 6.98
N LEU A 131 -13.50 -10.88 5.78
CA LEU A 131 -12.88 -11.92 4.95
C LEU A 131 -11.69 -12.56 5.66
N LEU A 132 -10.80 -11.74 6.24
CA LEU A 132 -9.62 -12.21 6.95
C LEU A 132 -9.99 -13.08 8.16
N SER A 133 -11.05 -12.72 8.89
CA SER A 133 -11.61 -13.52 9.98
C SER A 133 -12.12 -14.88 9.51
N LYS A 134 -12.81 -14.95 8.37
CA LYS A 134 -13.25 -16.22 7.76
C LYS A 134 -12.06 -17.09 7.38
N ILE A 135 -11.02 -16.50 6.76
CA ILE A 135 -9.77 -17.20 6.42
C ILE A 135 -9.11 -17.76 7.69
N LYS A 136 -8.99 -16.96 8.76
CA LYS A 136 -8.41 -17.43 10.03
C LYS A 136 -9.18 -18.61 10.62
N LYS A 137 -10.52 -18.57 10.59
CA LYS A 137 -11.36 -19.70 11.04
C LYS A 137 -11.12 -20.96 10.22
N MET A 138 -10.95 -20.83 8.91
CA MET A 138 -10.59 -21.96 8.04
C MET A 138 -9.21 -22.53 8.40
N GLN A 139 -8.21 -21.68 8.61
CA GLN A 139 -6.87 -22.11 9.04
C GLN A 139 -6.94 -22.91 10.34
N ILE A 140 -7.67 -22.42 11.35
CA ILE A 140 -7.86 -23.14 12.62
C ILE A 140 -8.57 -24.48 12.40
N ARG A 141 -9.58 -24.54 11.52
CA ARG A 141 -10.29 -25.79 11.23
C ARG A 141 -9.39 -26.85 10.58
N TYR A 142 -8.49 -26.46 9.68
CA TYR A 142 -7.60 -27.39 8.97
C TYR A 142 -6.39 -27.82 9.79
N PHE A 143 -5.82 -26.91 10.58
CA PHE A 143 -4.53 -27.10 11.22
C PHE A 143 -4.61 -27.17 12.75
N GLY A 144 -5.74 -26.81 13.36
CA GLY A 144 -5.80 -26.58 14.81
C GLY A 144 -5.22 -25.20 15.18
N ILE A 145 -5.49 -24.74 16.40
CA ILE A 145 -5.15 -23.37 16.80
C ILE A 145 -3.63 -23.12 16.83
N ASP A 146 -2.86 -24.02 17.44
CA ASP A 146 -1.41 -23.84 17.66
C ASP A 146 -0.64 -23.84 16.33
N ASP A 147 -0.93 -24.79 15.44
CA ASP A 147 -0.29 -24.84 14.13
C ASP A 147 -0.80 -23.73 13.21
N ALA A 148 -2.09 -23.36 13.27
CA ALA A 148 -2.59 -22.23 12.48
C ALA A 148 -1.93 -20.90 12.88
N GLU A 149 -1.67 -20.68 14.16
CA GLU A 149 -0.91 -19.52 14.62
C GLU A 149 0.55 -19.59 14.18
N THR A 150 1.20 -20.75 14.29
CA THR A 150 2.58 -20.96 13.85
C THR A 150 2.75 -20.76 12.34
N LEU A 151 1.82 -21.28 11.53
CA LEU A 151 1.87 -21.29 10.07
C LEU A 151 1.45 -19.95 9.45
N PHE A 152 0.43 -19.29 10.01
CA PHE A 152 -0.23 -18.14 9.39
C PHE A 152 -0.27 -16.89 10.27
N GLY A 153 0.12 -16.97 11.55
CA GLY A 153 -0.01 -15.85 12.48
C GLY A 153 0.67 -14.56 12.00
N ALA A 154 1.91 -14.69 11.51
CA ALA A 154 2.66 -13.56 10.94
C ALA A 154 2.02 -13.00 9.65
N GLU A 155 1.46 -13.86 8.80
CA GLU A 155 0.74 -13.45 7.59
C GLU A 155 -0.53 -12.66 7.93
N ILE A 156 -1.37 -13.20 8.81
CA ILE A 156 -2.61 -12.55 9.24
C ILE A 156 -2.30 -11.19 9.86
N LYS A 157 -1.24 -11.10 10.69
CA LYS A 157 -0.82 -9.83 11.29
C LYS A 157 -0.31 -8.82 10.27
N ALA A 158 0.45 -9.28 9.27
CA ALA A 158 0.93 -8.46 8.16
C ALA A 158 -0.20 -7.93 7.27
N GLN A 159 -1.33 -8.64 7.19
CA GLN A 159 -2.53 -8.25 6.43
C GLN A 159 -3.46 -7.36 7.24
N GLU A 160 -3.70 -7.69 8.51
CA GLU A 160 -4.64 -6.99 9.39
C GLU A 160 -4.15 -5.58 9.75
N TYR A 161 -2.89 -5.44 10.16
CA TYR A 161 -2.38 -4.18 10.71
C TYR A 161 -2.49 -3.00 9.72
N PRO A 162 -2.06 -3.12 8.44
CA PRO A 162 -2.19 -2.03 7.47
C PRO A 162 -3.65 -1.62 7.21
N VAL A 163 -4.58 -2.57 7.27
CA VAL A 163 -6.02 -2.31 7.04
C VAL A 163 -6.60 -1.52 8.20
N ARG A 164 -6.34 -1.95 9.44
CA ARG A 164 -6.78 -1.21 10.64
C ARG A 164 -6.16 0.18 10.71
N ARG A 165 -4.85 0.29 10.45
CA ARG A 165 -4.16 1.59 10.40
C ARG A 165 -4.76 2.50 9.33
N GLY A 166 -5.00 1.97 8.13
CA GLY A 166 -5.63 2.70 7.04
C GLY A 166 -7.02 3.21 7.41
N ALA A 167 -7.83 2.39 8.06
CA ALA A 167 -9.16 2.79 8.53
C ALA A 167 -9.11 4.04 9.44
N VAL A 168 -8.14 4.12 10.35
CA VAL A 168 -7.94 5.29 11.22
C VAL A 168 -7.42 6.49 10.43
N ILE A 169 -6.39 6.31 9.59
CA ILE A 169 -5.79 7.41 8.81
C ILE A 169 -6.82 8.10 7.92
N TYR A 170 -7.66 7.32 7.25
CA TYR A 170 -8.60 7.81 6.25
C TYR A 170 -10.01 8.07 6.79
N ASP A 171 -10.22 7.99 8.12
CA ASP A 171 -11.47 8.44 8.73
C ASP A 171 -11.63 9.95 8.56
N LYS A 172 -12.70 10.37 7.89
CA LYS A 172 -12.99 11.78 7.58
C LYS A 172 -13.63 12.53 8.75
N ASN A 173 -14.05 11.81 9.78
CA ASN A 173 -14.71 12.38 10.95
C ASN A 173 -13.72 12.81 12.03
N LEU A 174 -12.50 12.26 12.01
CA LEU A 174 -11.47 12.50 13.02
C LEU A 174 -10.46 13.58 12.62
N TYR A 175 -9.98 14.32 13.61
CA TYR A 175 -8.86 15.25 13.49
C TYR A 175 -7.53 14.53 13.75
N GLY A 176 -6.43 15.16 13.32
CA GLY A 176 -5.11 14.54 13.31
C GLY A 176 -4.64 14.04 14.67
N LYS A 177 -4.86 14.80 15.75
CA LYS A 177 -4.48 14.39 17.11
C LYS A 177 -5.23 13.14 17.59
N ASP A 178 -6.52 13.03 17.29
CA ASP A 178 -7.34 11.87 17.68
C ASP A 178 -6.91 10.63 16.89
N LYS A 179 -6.62 10.79 15.60
CA LYS A 179 -6.06 9.71 14.77
C LYS A 179 -4.69 9.25 15.28
N GLU A 180 -3.82 10.17 15.70
CA GLU A 180 -2.52 9.81 16.28
C GLU A 180 -2.67 9.02 17.59
N ALA A 181 -3.62 9.41 18.44
CA ALA A 181 -3.92 8.67 19.66
C ALA A 181 -4.42 7.25 19.36
N GLN A 182 -5.36 7.11 18.42
CA GLN A 182 -5.88 5.80 17.99
C GLN A 182 -4.82 4.93 17.32
N ILE A 183 -3.94 5.50 16.49
CA ILE A 183 -2.82 4.77 15.90
C ILE A 183 -1.84 4.30 16.99
N ALA A 184 -1.56 5.15 17.97
CA ALA A 184 -0.68 4.78 19.08
C ALA A 184 -1.27 3.64 19.93
N GLU A 185 -2.59 3.65 20.14
CA GLU A 185 -3.31 2.55 20.80
C GLU A 185 -3.28 1.27 19.98
N LEU A 186 -3.66 1.34 18.70
CA LEU A 186 -3.55 0.23 17.75
C LEU A 186 -2.16 -0.40 17.75
N ASN A 187 -1.11 0.43 17.77
CA ASN A 187 0.26 -0.05 17.80
C ASN A 187 0.58 -0.79 19.10
N ARG A 188 0.16 -0.27 20.26
CA ARG A 188 0.35 -0.94 21.56
C ARG A 188 -0.37 -2.28 21.61
N ASP A 189 -1.61 -2.32 21.15
CA ASP A 189 -2.41 -3.53 21.21
C ASP A 189 -1.86 -4.64 20.30
N MET A 190 -1.48 -4.28 19.06
CA MET A 190 -1.00 -5.26 18.10
C MET A 190 0.46 -5.66 18.36
N TRP A 191 1.30 -4.76 18.85
CA TRP A 191 2.75 -4.97 18.89
C TRP A 191 3.38 -4.90 20.29
N GLY A 192 2.61 -4.58 21.33
CA GLY A 192 3.09 -4.48 22.70
C GLY A 192 4.30 -3.55 22.82
N ASP A 193 5.36 -4.05 23.45
CA ASP A 193 6.61 -3.31 23.66
C ASP A 193 7.32 -2.90 22.35
N GLN A 194 6.98 -3.51 21.21
CA GLN A 194 7.54 -3.18 19.90
C GLN A 194 6.78 -2.07 19.16
N ALA A 195 5.74 -1.49 19.75
CA ALA A 195 4.92 -0.44 19.14
C ALA A 195 5.74 0.73 18.59
N THR A 196 6.78 1.17 19.30
CA THR A 196 7.66 2.25 18.86
C THR A 196 8.58 1.84 17.71
N GLU A 197 9.01 0.58 17.65
CA GLU A 197 9.84 0.06 16.54
C GLU A 197 9.07 0.12 15.21
N ILE A 198 7.76 -0.18 15.24
CA ILE A 198 6.88 -0.11 14.06
C ILE A 198 6.86 1.29 13.46
N GLU A 199 6.70 2.32 14.29
CA GLU A 199 6.74 3.69 13.76
C GLU A 199 8.15 4.03 13.27
N ASN A 200 9.19 3.65 13.99
CA ASN A 200 10.55 4.01 13.64
C ASN A 200 11.04 3.36 12.34
N SER A 201 10.63 2.12 12.05
CA SER A 201 11.07 1.37 10.86
C SER A 201 10.52 1.88 9.54
N ARG A 202 9.48 2.74 9.57
CA ARG A 202 8.85 3.28 8.37
C ARG A 202 9.78 4.25 7.64
N LYS A 203 9.79 4.18 6.31
CA LYS A 203 10.58 5.09 5.46
C LYS A 203 10.12 6.54 5.68
N PRO A 204 11.03 7.53 5.74
CA PRO A 204 10.67 8.94 6.00
C PRO A 204 9.58 9.48 5.07
N TYR A 205 9.65 9.19 3.76
CA TYR A 205 8.64 9.62 2.81
C TYR A 205 7.24 9.04 3.12
N ILE A 206 7.17 7.78 3.52
CA ILE A 206 5.91 7.12 3.90
C ILE A 206 5.36 7.72 5.21
N LYS A 207 6.23 8.04 6.18
CA LYS A 207 5.82 8.76 7.40
C LYS A 207 5.20 10.11 7.06
N TYR A 208 5.81 10.84 6.14
CA TYR A 208 5.32 12.16 5.72
C TYR A 208 3.97 12.07 5.01
N GLN A 209 3.79 11.14 4.07
CA GLN A 209 2.50 10.92 3.39
C GLN A 209 1.39 10.54 4.37
N ASP A 210 1.69 9.65 5.33
CA ASP A 210 0.74 9.33 6.40
C ASP A 210 0.43 10.56 7.25
N LYS A 211 1.44 11.35 7.64
CA LYS A 211 1.24 12.56 8.45
C LYS A 211 0.32 13.56 7.76
N LEU A 212 0.48 13.78 6.46
CA LEU A 212 -0.43 14.60 5.66
C LEU A 212 -1.85 14.02 5.65
N SER A 213 -2.00 12.70 5.49
CA SER A 213 -3.31 12.04 5.47
C SER A 213 -4.01 12.05 6.83
N ILE A 214 -3.25 11.87 7.92
CA ILE A 214 -3.71 11.94 9.30
C ILE A 214 -4.31 13.35 9.55
N TYR A 215 -3.59 14.39 9.16
CA TYR A 215 -4.00 15.78 9.37
C TYR A 215 -4.79 16.38 8.20
N ASP A 216 -5.28 15.59 7.24
CA ASP A 216 -5.94 16.11 6.02
C ASP A 216 -7.10 17.05 6.35
N LYS A 217 -7.96 16.68 7.31
CA LYS A 217 -9.07 17.51 7.77
C LYS A 217 -8.60 18.82 8.40
N ASP A 218 -7.66 18.74 9.35
CA ASP A 218 -7.06 19.90 10.00
C ASP A 218 -6.50 20.88 8.97
N LEU A 219 -5.73 20.36 8.00
CA LEU A 219 -5.10 21.16 6.95
C LEU A 219 -6.14 21.80 6.04
N GLN A 220 -7.21 21.08 5.65
CA GLN A 220 -8.28 21.62 4.80
C GLN A 220 -9.02 22.80 5.43
N GLU A 221 -9.17 22.78 6.76
CA GLU A 221 -9.86 23.83 7.53
C GLU A 221 -8.93 25.01 7.89
N MET A 222 -7.62 24.88 7.71
CA MET A 222 -6.65 25.97 7.89
C MET A 222 -6.59 26.91 6.68
N ASP A 223 -6.29 28.19 6.98
CA ASP A 223 -5.84 29.14 5.97
C ASP A 223 -4.48 28.74 5.36
N GLU A 224 -4.16 29.31 4.20
CA GLU A 224 -2.98 28.92 3.41
C GLU A 224 -1.66 29.12 4.16
N ALA A 225 -1.52 30.20 4.94
CA ALA A 225 -0.29 30.50 5.68
C ALA A 225 -0.10 29.50 6.83
N SER A 226 -1.12 29.30 7.66
CA SER A 226 -1.10 28.33 8.75
C SER A 226 -0.89 26.89 8.25
N ARG A 227 -1.53 26.52 7.13
CA ARG A 227 -1.36 25.22 6.48
C ARG A 227 0.09 25.01 6.04
N SER A 228 0.69 26.01 5.41
CA SER A 228 2.07 25.95 4.92
C SER A 228 3.06 25.80 6.07
N GLU A 229 2.87 26.56 7.16
CA GLU A 229 3.67 26.43 8.37
C GLU A 229 3.52 25.02 8.99
N LYS A 230 2.30 24.49 9.05
CA LYS A 230 2.05 23.16 9.61
C LYS A 230 2.68 22.04 8.79
N ILE A 231 2.62 22.13 7.45
CA ILE A 231 3.30 21.18 6.56
C ILE A 231 4.82 21.24 6.75
N ARG A 232 5.38 22.43 6.91
CA ARG A 232 6.80 22.62 7.19
C ARG A 232 7.21 21.99 8.53
N GLU A 233 6.42 22.18 9.59
CA GLU A 233 6.60 21.50 10.88
C GLU A 233 6.65 19.97 10.71
N PHE A 234 5.74 19.38 9.92
CA PHE A 234 5.76 17.94 9.64
C PHE A 234 7.04 17.49 8.94
N ARG A 235 7.55 18.28 8.00
CA ARG A 235 8.80 17.97 7.28
C ARG A 235 9.99 18.03 8.23
N GLU A 236 10.10 19.07 9.05
CA GLU A 236 11.18 19.24 10.03
C GLU A 236 11.22 18.12 11.07
N GLY A 237 10.06 17.55 11.43
CA GLY A 237 9.98 16.40 12.33
C GLY A 237 10.38 15.05 11.71
N ILE A 238 10.50 14.96 10.37
CA ILE A 238 10.67 13.68 9.64
C ILE A 238 11.96 13.63 8.83
N PHE A 239 12.33 14.75 8.20
CA PHE A 239 13.43 14.82 7.26
C PHE A 239 14.60 15.63 7.82
N PRO A 240 15.84 15.31 7.38
CA PRO A 240 17.00 16.15 7.68
C PRO A 240 16.85 17.58 7.12
N PRO A 241 17.48 18.60 7.73
CA PRO A 241 17.32 20.00 7.34
C PRO A 241 17.62 20.31 5.87
N ASP A 242 18.62 19.66 5.27
CA ASP A 242 18.97 19.84 3.86
C ASP A 242 17.85 19.37 2.91
N VAL A 243 17.12 18.33 3.32
CA VAL A 243 15.97 17.80 2.56
C VAL A 243 14.79 18.76 2.68
N VAL A 244 14.53 19.28 3.88
CA VAL A 244 13.47 20.28 4.12
C VAL A 244 13.73 21.52 3.27
N GLU A 245 14.96 22.04 3.24
CA GLU A 245 15.30 23.21 2.44
C GLU A 245 15.08 22.96 0.94
N ARG A 246 15.42 21.77 0.43
CA ARG A 246 15.13 21.42 -0.97
C ARG A 246 13.63 21.38 -1.25
N LEU A 247 12.82 20.80 -0.36
CA LEU A 247 11.36 20.78 -0.51
C LEU A 247 10.76 22.18 -0.47
N ASP A 248 11.23 23.05 0.43
CA ASP A 248 10.78 24.43 0.53
C ASP A 248 11.15 25.25 -0.73
N LYS A 249 12.29 24.95 -1.37
CA LYS A 249 12.65 25.54 -2.67
C LYS A 249 11.70 25.08 -3.78
N VAL A 250 11.37 23.78 -3.82
CA VAL A 250 10.40 23.25 -4.79
C VAL A 250 9.04 23.91 -4.61
N ASP A 251 8.55 24.07 -3.38
CA ASP A 251 7.27 24.73 -3.11
C ASP A 251 7.26 26.19 -3.60
N LYS A 252 8.35 26.94 -3.41
CA LYS A 252 8.47 28.32 -3.92
C LYS A 252 8.42 28.39 -5.44
N ILE A 253 9.08 27.43 -6.12
CA ILE A 253 9.03 27.34 -7.58
C ILE A 253 7.60 27.05 -8.03
N LEU A 254 6.95 26.04 -7.44
CA LEU A 254 5.57 25.68 -7.77
C LEU A 254 4.57 26.81 -7.51
N ALA A 255 4.75 27.57 -6.42
CA ALA A 255 3.90 28.71 -6.10
C ALA A 255 4.07 29.82 -7.15
N ALA A 256 5.30 30.13 -7.55
CA ALA A 256 5.59 31.10 -8.60
C ALA A 256 5.02 30.65 -9.96
N GLU A 257 5.21 29.39 -10.34
CA GLU A 257 4.62 28.82 -11.57
C GLU A 257 3.09 28.87 -11.53
N SER A 258 2.47 28.56 -10.39
CA SER A 258 1.01 28.65 -10.22
C SER A 258 0.50 30.08 -10.38
N GLU A 259 1.22 31.06 -9.81
CA GLU A 259 0.89 32.49 -9.96
C GLU A 259 1.02 32.96 -11.41
N GLN A 260 2.13 32.60 -12.09
CA GLN A 260 2.33 32.87 -13.51
C GLN A 260 1.20 32.28 -14.36
N ASN A 261 0.84 31.01 -14.13
CA ASN A 261 -0.23 30.34 -14.85
C ASN A 261 -1.61 30.99 -14.61
N ARG A 262 -1.90 31.44 -13.38
CA ARG A 262 -3.14 32.17 -13.08
C ARG A 262 -3.17 33.54 -13.78
N ALA A 263 -2.06 34.27 -13.75
CA ALA A 263 -1.93 35.54 -14.44
C ALA A 263 -2.12 35.38 -15.95
N TYR A 264 -1.51 34.34 -16.54
CA TYR A 264 -1.64 34.02 -17.95
C TYR A 264 -3.06 33.69 -18.32
N LYS A 265 -3.70 32.75 -17.60
CA LYS A 265 -5.09 32.37 -17.85
C LYS A 265 -6.03 33.57 -17.80
N SER A 266 -5.90 34.43 -16.78
CA SER A 266 -6.73 35.63 -16.65
C SER A 266 -6.49 36.64 -17.78
N GLY A 267 -5.23 36.85 -18.19
CA GLY A 267 -4.88 37.73 -19.31
C GLY A 267 -5.40 37.18 -20.65
N PHE A 268 -5.25 35.88 -20.86
CA PHE A 268 -5.72 35.19 -22.06
C PHE A 268 -7.24 35.28 -22.21
N GLU A 269 -8.00 35.03 -21.13
CA GLU A 269 -9.46 35.18 -21.11
C GLU A 269 -9.90 36.61 -21.43
N LYS A 270 -9.18 37.63 -20.92
CA LYS A 270 -9.47 39.03 -21.25
C LYS A 270 -9.23 39.36 -22.71
N ILE A 271 -8.12 38.90 -23.29
CA ILE A 271 -7.78 39.17 -24.70
C ILE A 271 -8.76 38.45 -25.63
N THR A 272 -9.06 37.18 -25.36
CA THR A 272 -9.96 36.38 -26.21
C THR A 272 -11.41 36.85 -26.13
N GLY A 273 -11.85 37.29 -24.95
CA GLY A 273 -13.19 37.86 -24.73
C GLY A 273 -13.38 39.30 -25.23
N ASP A 274 -12.32 40.01 -25.61
CA ASP A 274 -12.40 41.37 -26.12
C ASP A 274 -13.00 41.39 -27.55
N THR A 275 -14.20 41.95 -27.70
CA THR A 275 -14.90 42.03 -28.99
C THR A 275 -14.42 43.20 -29.87
N SER A 276 -13.58 44.09 -29.34
CA SER A 276 -12.99 45.19 -30.10
C SER A 276 -11.76 44.78 -30.90
N LEU A 277 -11.17 43.61 -30.61
CA LEU A 277 -9.99 43.08 -31.27
C LEU A 277 -10.37 42.07 -32.35
N ASN A 278 -9.72 42.16 -33.51
CA ASN A 278 -9.76 41.10 -34.51
C ASN A 278 -8.83 39.93 -34.14
N GLU A 279 -8.94 38.81 -34.85
CA GLU A 279 -8.21 37.58 -34.51
C GLU A 279 -6.67 37.75 -34.57
N THR A 280 -6.16 38.51 -35.54
CA THR A 280 -4.73 38.80 -35.66
C THR A 280 -4.23 39.66 -34.49
N GLU A 281 -5.02 40.65 -34.08
CA GLU A 281 -4.70 41.50 -32.92
C GLU A 281 -4.73 40.70 -31.61
N LYS A 282 -5.68 39.77 -31.46
CA LYS A 282 -5.74 38.85 -30.32
C LYS A 282 -4.50 37.96 -30.25
N GLN A 283 -4.11 37.36 -31.38
CA GLN A 283 -2.93 36.51 -31.45
C GLN A 283 -1.65 37.29 -31.09
N GLN A 284 -1.49 38.50 -31.61
CA GLN A 284 -0.34 39.34 -31.29
C GLN A 284 -0.28 39.67 -29.78
N LYS A 285 -1.42 40.04 -29.18
CA LYS A 285 -1.48 40.31 -27.73
C LYS A 285 -1.26 39.08 -26.87
N ILE A 286 -1.68 37.89 -27.32
CA ILE A 286 -1.42 36.63 -26.60
C ILE A 286 0.08 36.33 -26.63
N ILE A 287 0.77 36.50 -27.76
CA ILE A 287 2.23 36.31 -27.86
C ILE A 287 2.96 37.28 -26.92
N GLU A 288 2.55 38.55 -26.88
CA GLU A 288 3.11 39.55 -25.97
C GLU A 288 2.86 39.18 -24.50
N LEU A 289 1.67 38.68 -24.17
CA LEU A 289 1.33 38.19 -22.84
C LEU A 289 2.20 37.00 -22.43
N GLN A 290 2.40 36.03 -23.31
CA GLN A 290 3.26 34.86 -23.07
C GLN A 290 4.71 35.27 -22.83
N ASN A 291 5.24 36.16 -23.67
CA ASN A 291 6.61 36.69 -23.51
C ASN A 291 6.77 37.46 -22.20
N SER A 292 5.74 38.21 -21.79
CA SER A 292 5.74 38.97 -20.54
C SER A 292 5.71 38.07 -19.30
N ILE A 293 4.91 36.99 -19.32
CA ILE A 293 4.70 36.12 -18.15
C ILE A 293 5.78 35.05 -18.02
N TYR A 294 6.17 34.41 -19.13
CA TYR A 294 7.05 33.25 -19.12
C TYR A 294 8.49 33.57 -19.55
N GLY A 295 8.74 34.75 -20.11
CA GLY A 295 10.08 35.17 -20.54
C GLY A 295 10.75 34.14 -21.44
N ASP A 296 11.90 33.63 -21.00
CA ASP A 296 12.70 32.63 -21.72
C ASP A 296 11.94 31.30 -21.96
N GLN A 297 10.91 31.00 -21.17
CA GLN A 297 10.09 29.79 -21.35
C GLN A 297 8.92 29.98 -22.32
N ALA A 298 8.63 31.20 -22.77
CA ALA A 298 7.44 31.51 -23.58
C ALA A 298 7.36 30.69 -24.87
N GLU A 299 8.50 30.39 -25.49
CA GLU A 299 8.55 29.55 -26.70
C GLU A 299 8.15 28.10 -26.43
N SER A 300 8.57 27.54 -25.30
CA SER A 300 8.17 26.19 -24.90
C SER A 300 6.68 26.12 -24.60
N ILE A 301 6.10 27.16 -24.01
CA ILE A 301 4.66 27.24 -23.73
C ILE A 301 3.86 27.27 -25.04
N ARG A 302 4.29 28.06 -26.02
CA ARG A 302 3.67 28.09 -27.37
C ARG A 302 3.65 26.71 -28.02
N GLN A 303 4.77 26.00 -27.98
CA GLN A 303 4.87 24.67 -28.56
C GLN A 303 3.89 23.68 -27.89
N ILE A 304 3.74 23.75 -26.56
CA ILE A 304 2.79 22.90 -25.84
C ILE A 304 1.35 23.21 -26.27
N GLU A 305 0.98 24.49 -26.35
CA GLU A 305 -0.37 24.89 -26.76
C GLU A 305 -0.70 24.51 -28.21
N ASP A 306 0.26 24.64 -29.12
CA ASP A 306 0.11 24.22 -30.52
C ASP A 306 -0.10 22.71 -30.65
N ILE A 307 0.62 21.91 -29.85
CA ILE A 307 0.42 20.46 -29.76
C ILE A 307 -0.98 20.15 -29.22
N GLU A 308 -1.44 20.83 -28.17
CA GLU A 308 -2.78 20.63 -27.60
C GLU A 308 -3.90 21.07 -28.54
N LYS A 309 -3.69 22.12 -29.33
CA LYS A 309 -4.62 22.58 -30.36
C LYS A 309 -4.70 21.57 -31.51
N GLY A 310 -3.56 21.15 -32.07
CA GLY A 310 -3.52 20.14 -33.13
C GLY A 310 -4.12 18.80 -32.69
N LYS A 311 -3.91 18.40 -31.42
CA LYS A 311 -4.56 17.22 -30.85
C LYS A 311 -6.09 17.35 -30.79
N ARG A 312 -6.61 18.52 -30.42
CA ARG A 312 -8.07 18.79 -30.41
C ARG A 312 -8.66 18.78 -31.81
N GLU A 313 -8.01 19.42 -32.77
CA GLU A 313 -8.45 19.44 -34.17
C GLU A 313 -8.50 18.03 -34.77
N LEU A 314 -7.49 17.19 -34.49
CA LEU A 314 -7.52 15.78 -34.88
C LEU A 314 -8.68 15.01 -34.23
N LEU A 315 -8.92 15.20 -32.93
CA LEU A 315 -10.03 14.54 -32.23
C LEU A 315 -11.41 14.96 -32.79
N ASP A 316 -11.57 16.23 -33.17
CA ASP A 316 -12.80 16.75 -33.79
C ASP A 316 -12.99 16.27 -35.24
N GLU A 317 -11.91 15.99 -35.97
CA GLU A 317 -11.95 15.36 -37.29
C GLU A 317 -12.32 13.86 -37.21
N TYR A 318 -11.82 13.15 -36.20
CA TYR A 318 -12.12 11.72 -35.99
C TYR A 318 -13.48 11.44 -35.35
N SER A 319 -14.17 12.47 -34.83
CA SER A 319 -15.50 12.36 -34.24
C SER A 319 -16.64 12.85 -35.14
N LYS A 320 -16.33 13.17 -36.41
CA LYS A 320 -17.30 13.39 -37.51
C LYS A 320 -17.43 12.15 -38.40
#